data_AF-A0A2G8KGI4-F1
#
_entry.id   AF-A0A2G8KGI4-F1
#
_cell.length_a   1.000
_cell.length_b   1.000
_cell.length_c   1.000
_cell.angle_alpha   90.00
_cell.angle_beta   90.00
_cell.angle_gamma   90.00
#
_symmetry.space_group_name_H-M   'P 1'
#
loop_
_entity.id
_entity.type
_entity.pdbx_description
1 polymer ?
#
loop_
_entity_poly.entity_id
_entity_poly.type
_entity_poly.pdbx_seq_one_letter_code
_entity_poly.pdbx_strand_id
1 'polypeptide(L)'
;MFAIIETVVTAIVDEFPDKLRNRKPIVLAVVCIIGYLIGLICVTEAGPYWADLFDLYGASFSLLMFAFFECIGISWFYGIKRFRNDIRSMVGDTWVDFPIFYWWVFNWVAITPAVLLFVLVFNWTNWSDPEHNGPFPGWARAIGWIIIMATLIWIPIVWIYEFFRTPGSFYERWQAMSNPREEWGPAVQKFRDEAWEVHYNHGTTMGGAKVLRGGTNAAHPADGTIENGTQVFDNKAYEK
;
A
#
# COMPACT_ATOMS: atom_id res chain seq x y z
N MET A 1 16.50 5.87 -11.71
CA MET A 1 15.61 6.58 -12.68
C MET A 1 14.63 5.64 -13.37
N PHE A 2 15.08 4.58 -14.08
CA PHE A 2 14.18 3.64 -14.75
C PHE A 2 13.10 3.06 -13.83
N ALA A 3 13.51 2.55 -12.65
CA ALA A 3 12.58 1.98 -11.68
C ALA A 3 11.49 2.96 -11.24
N ILE A 4 11.84 4.22 -10.94
CA ILE A 4 10.89 5.25 -10.48
C ILE A 4 9.88 5.60 -11.59
N ILE A 5 10.36 5.80 -12.82
CA ILE A 5 9.48 6.10 -13.95
C ILE A 5 8.55 4.91 -14.22
N GLU A 6 9.09 3.69 -14.22
CA GLU A 6 8.29 2.49 -14.43
C GLU A 6 7.24 2.31 -13.32
N THR A 7 7.57 2.58 -12.05
CA THR A 7 6.59 2.54 -10.95
C THR A 7 5.47 3.55 -11.12
N VAL A 8 5.77 4.79 -11.54
CA VAL A 8 4.75 5.82 -11.76
C VAL A 8 3.87 5.47 -12.96
N VAL A 9 4.49 5.06 -14.08
CA VAL A 9 3.74 4.66 -15.30
C VAL A 9 2.88 3.45 -15.01
N THR A 10 3.38 2.46 -14.26
CA THR A 10 2.63 1.27 -13.89
C THR A 10 1.45 1.63 -12.99
N ALA A 11 1.65 2.45 -11.95
CA ALA A 11 0.57 2.91 -11.08
C ALA A 11 -0.56 3.62 -11.86
N ILE A 12 -0.22 4.48 -12.82
CA ILE A 12 -1.22 5.18 -13.66
C ILE A 12 -1.97 4.21 -14.58
N VAL A 13 -1.26 3.23 -15.15
CA VAL A 13 -1.86 2.23 -16.05
C VAL A 13 -2.75 1.26 -15.28
N ASP A 14 -2.37 0.90 -14.05
CA ASP A 14 -3.12 -0.03 -13.19
C ASP A 14 -4.42 0.61 -12.66
N GLU A 15 -4.48 1.93 -12.49
CA GLU A 15 -5.70 2.65 -12.10
C GLU A 15 -6.74 2.71 -13.25
N PHE A 16 -6.28 2.78 -14.52
CA PHE A 16 -7.16 2.87 -15.69
C PHE A 16 -6.84 1.79 -16.74
N PRO A 17 -6.98 0.50 -16.40
CA PRO A 17 -6.53 -0.61 -17.23
C PRO A 17 -7.24 -0.66 -18.58
N ASP A 18 -8.55 -0.34 -18.61
CA ASP A 18 -9.37 -0.41 -19.83
C ASP A 18 -8.95 0.58 -20.92
N LYS A 19 -8.38 1.72 -20.52
CA LYS A 19 -8.07 2.83 -21.45
C LYS A 19 -6.57 2.97 -21.72
N LEU A 20 -5.74 2.78 -20.69
CA LEU A 20 -4.32 3.15 -20.74
C LEU A 20 -3.37 1.97 -21.02
N ARG A 21 -3.79 0.72 -20.82
CA ARG A 21 -2.92 -0.45 -21.01
C ARG A 21 -2.37 -0.57 -22.44
N ASN A 22 -3.21 -0.29 -23.44
CA ASN A 22 -2.80 -0.29 -24.85
C ASN A 22 -2.01 0.97 -25.26
N ARG A 23 -1.96 2.00 -24.41
CA ARG A 23 -1.34 3.31 -24.66
C ARG A 23 -0.18 3.61 -23.69
N LYS A 24 0.37 2.58 -23.03
CA LYS A 24 1.53 2.69 -22.13
C LYS A 24 2.68 3.57 -22.67
N PRO A 25 3.11 3.48 -23.95
CA PRO A 25 4.20 4.34 -24.44
C PRO A 25 3.82 5.83 -24.47
N ILE A 26 2.55 6.17 -24.69
CA ILE A 26 2.08 7.56 -24.65
C ILE A 26 2.09 8.08 -23.21
N VAL A 27 1.63 7.27 -22.25
CA VAL A 27 1.67 7.62 -20.82
C VAL A 27 3.12 7.88 -20.38
N LEU A 28 4.05 7.00 -20.77
CA LEU A 28 5.46 7.16 -20.49
C LEU A 28 6.03 8.46 -21.10
N ALA A 29 5.71 8.76 -22.37
CA ALA A 29 6.16 9.99 -23.01
C ALA A 29 5.65 11.24 -22.27
N VAL A 30 4.36 11.25 -21.87
CA VAL A 30 3.76 12.36 -21.11
C VAL A 30 4.43 12.53 -19.75
N VAL A 31 4.61 11.44 -18.98
CA VAL A 31 5.28 11.49 -17.67
C VAL A 31 6.72 12.01 -17.81
N CYS A 32 7.45 11.56 -18.82
CA CYS A 32 8.81 12.04 -19.10
C CYS A 32 8.84 13.52 -19.49
N ILE A 33 7.90 14.00 -20.31
CA ILE A 33 7.82 15.42 -20.70
C ILE A 33 7.51 16.28 -19.48
N ILE A 34 6.53 15.89 -18.66
CA ILE A 34 6.19 16.61 -17.43
C ILE A 34 7.39 16.63 -16.47
N GLY A 35 8.04 15.49 -16.26
CA GLY A 35 9.24 15.38 -15.43
C GLY A 35 10.39 16.24 -15.94
N TYR A 36 10.60 16.31 -17.26
CA TYR A 36 11.59 17.19 -17.87
C TYR A 36 11.28 18.67 -17.61
N LEU A 37 10.03 19.10 -17.81
CA LEU A 37 9.63 20.49 -17.59
C LEU A 37 9.78 20.92 -16.12
N ILE A 38 9.44 20.05 -15.17
CA ILE A 38 9.64 20.32 -13.74
C ILE A 38 11.15 20.33 -13.42
N GLY A 39 11.90 19.38 -13.98
CA GLY A 39 13.35 19.27 -13.78
C GLY A 39 14.15 20.47 -14.30
N LEU A 40 13.63 21.23 -15.28
CA LEU A 40 14.28 22.45 -15.78
C LEU A 40 14.52 23.49 -14.68
N ILE A 41 13.66 23.54 -13.66
CA ILE A 41 13.83 24.47 -12.52
C ILE A 41 15.15 24.19 -11.78
N CYS A 42 15.53 22.92 -11.66
CA CYS A 42 16.75 22.48 -10.98
C CYS A 42 18.03 22.70 -11.81
N VAL A 43 17.92 23.04 -13.10
CA VAL A 43 19.07 23.29 -13.98
C VAL A 43 19.41 24.79 -14.07
N THR A 44 18.57 25.65 -13.50
CA THR A 44 18.85 27.09 -13.41
C THR A 44 20.01 27.40 -12.46
N GLU A 45 20.52 28.64 -12.47
CA GLU A 45 21.54 29.12 -11.51
C GLU A 45 21.11 28.94 -10.04
N ALA A 46 19.80 28.93 -9.76
CA ALA A 46 19.22 28.66 -8.45
C ALA A 46 19.00 27.15 -8.18
N GLY A 47 19.44 26.27 -9.08
CA GLY A 47 19.20 24.83 -9.05
C GLY A 47 19.57 24.14 -7.74
N PRO A 48 20.77 24.37 -7.17
CA PRO A 48 21.16 23.79 -5.89
C PRO A 48 20.20 24.13 -4.75
N TYR A 49 19.68 25.37 -4.69
CA TYR A 49 18.70 25.78 -3.68
C TYR A 49 17.40 24.98 -3.77
N TRP A 50 16.91 24.75 -5.00
CA TRP A 50 15.71 23.93 -5.22
C TRP A 50 15.96 22.46 -4.89
N ALA A 51 17.13 21.93 -5.23
CA ALA A 51 17.51 20.56 -4.94
C ALA A 51 17.53 20.30 -3.43
N ASP A 52 18.18 21.16 -2.66
CA ASP A 52 18.25 21.05 -1.19
C ASP A 52 16.85 21.13 -0.56
N LEU A 53 15.99 22.02 -1.07
CA LEU A 53 14.61 22.14 -0.59
C LEU A 53 13.81 20.86 -0.85
N PHE A 54 13.90 20.28 -2.05
CA PHE A 54 13.19 19.04 -2.40
C PHE A 54 13.74 17.82 -1.65
N ASP A 55 15.05 17.77 -1.38
CA ASP A 55 15.66 16.67 -0.66
C ASP A 55 15.24 16.64 0.82
N LEU A 56 15.23 17.80 1.49
CA LEU A 56 14.84 17.89 2.90
C LEU A 56 13.33 17.69 3.09
N TYR A 57 12.51 18.46 2.36
CA TYR A 57 11.05 18.46 2.56
C TYR A 57 10.36 17.30 1.84
N GLY A 58 10.80 16.97 0.64
CA GLY A 58 10.19 15.91 -0.19
C GLY A 58 10.71 14.53 0.16
N ALA A 59 12.00 14.28 -0.01
CA ALA A 59 12.56 12.94 0.12
C ALA A 59 12.75 12.51 1.58
N SER A 60 13.30 13.37 2.43
CA SER A 60 13.63 12.97 3.81
C SER A 60 12.39 12.85 4.69
N PHE A 61 11.66 13.95 4.91
CA PHE A 61 10.54 13.93 5.83
C PHE A 61 9.31 13.20 5.29
N SER A 62 8.89 13.51 4.06
CA SER A 62 7.63 12.97 3.52
C SER A 62 7.71 11.45 3.29
N LEU A 63 8.83 10.92 2.74
CA LEU A 63 8.96 9.47 2.54
C LEU A 63 9.01 8.69 3.87
N LEU A 64 9.64 9.24 4.91
CA LEU A 64 9.63 8.62 6.25
C LEU A 64 8.21 8.54 6.82
N MET A 65 7.42 9.61 6.65
CA MET A 65 6.00 9.62 7.04
C MET A 65 5.20 8.56 6.26
N PHE A 66 5.39 8.43 4.94
CA PHE A 66 4.74 7.39 4.14
C PHE A 66 5.13 5.99 4.61
N ALA A 67 6.42 5.71 4.76
CA ALA A 67 6.90 4.41 5.22
C ALA A 67 6.33 4.05 6.60
N PHE A 68 6.22 5.03 7.50
CA PHE A 68 5.61 4.83 8.80
C PHE A 68 4.12 4.46 8.67
N PHE A 69 3.32 5.25 7.93
CA PHE A 69 1.90 4.96 7.76
C PHE A 69 1.65 3.63 7.00
N GLU A 70 2.46 3.29 6.01
CA GLU A 70 2.37 2.01 5.30
C GLU A 70 2.64 0.82 6.23
N CYS A 71 3.69 0.89 7.05
CA CYS A 71 4.01 -0.15 8.02
C CYS A 71 2.88 -0.34 9.05
N ILE A 72 2.33 0.77 9.56
CA ILE A 72 1.22 0.76 10.50
C ILE A 72 -0.05 0.21 9.85
N GLY A 73 -0.32 0.61 8.61
CA GLY A 73 -1.40 0.13 7.76
C GLY A 73 -1.38 -1.39 7.61
N ILE A 74 -0.23 -1.95 7.22
CA ILE A 74 -0.10 -3.40 6.98
C ILE A 74 -0.12 -4.18 8.31
N SER A 75 0.64 -3.74 9.31
CA SER A 75 0.83 -4.51 10.55
C SER A 75 -0.38 -4.49 11.48
N TRP A 76 -1.04 -3.35 11.63
CA TRP A 76 -2.13 -3.17 12.61
C TRP A 76 -3.52 -3.05 11.98
N PHE A 77 -3.68 -2.28 10.89
CA PHE A 77 -5.01 -2.11 10.27
C PHE A 77 -5.41 -3.36 9.46
N TYR A 78 -4.58 -3.77 8.50
CA TYR A 78 -4.81 -4.99 7.73
C TYR A 78 -4.66 -6.24 8.60
N GLY A 79 -3.65 -6.23 9.48
CA GLY A 79 -3.43 -7.22 10.51
C GLY A 79 -2.42 -8.29 10.11
N ILE A 80 -1.41 -8.47 10.96
CA ILE A 80 -0.27 -9.34 10.70
C ILE A 80 -0.61 -10.81 10.41
N LYS A 81 -1.71 -11.33 10.99
CA LYS A 81 -2.14 -12.71 10.76
C LYS A 81 -2.62 -12.93 9.32
N ARG A 82 -3.33 -11.94 8.76
CA ARG A 82 -3.79 -11.96 7.35
C ARG A 82 -2.58 -11.83 6.43
N PHE A 83 -1.70 -10.87 6.70
CA PHE A 83 -0.47 -10.68 5.92
C PHE A 83 0.43 -11.92 5.89
N ARG A 84 0.58 -12.62 7.03
CA ARG A 84 1.30 -13.90 7.07
C ARG A 84 0.66 -14.96 6.18
N ASN A 85 -0.66 -15.05 6.17
CA ASN A 85 -1.38 -16.03 5.36
C ASN A 85 -1.36 -15.68 3.87
N ASP A 86 -1.32 -14.40 3.52
CA ASP A 86 -1.09 -13.97 2.13
C ASP A 86 0.29 -14.45 1.66
N ILE A 87 1.35 -14.25 2.47
CA ILE A 87 2.70 -14.75 2.15
C ILE A 87 2.70 -16.28 2.04
N ARG A 88 1.98 -16.97 2.93
CA ARG A 88 1.82 -18.43 2.89
C ARG A 88 1.17 -18.91 1.60
N SER A 89 0.18 -18.18 1.08
CA SER A 89 -0.44 -18.52 -0.21
C SER A 89 0.50 -18.36 -1.41
N MET A 90 1.52 -17.49 -1.29
CA MET A 90 2.49 -17.23 -2.36
C MET A 90 3.70 -18.16 -2.32
N VAL A 91 4.21 -18.47 -1.13
CA VAL A 91 5.50 -19.19 -0.94
C VAL A 91 5.29 -20.62 -0.43
N GLY A 92 4.11 -20.93 0.09
CA GLY A 92 3.75 -22.22 0.68
C GLY A 92 4.03 -22.32 2.18
N ASP A 93 3.44 -23.35 2.80
CA ASP A 93 3.46 -23.56 4.26
C ASP A 93 4.86 -23.79 4.81
N THR A 94 5.69 -24.53 4.07
CA THR A 94 7.03 -24.95 4.53
C THR A 94 7.87 -23.75 4.97
N TRP A 95 7.84 -22.65 4.22
CA TRP A 95 8.65 -21.47 4.52
C TRP A 95 8.11 -20.64 5.70
N VAL A 96 6.79 -20.54 5.81
CA VAL A 96 6.12 -19.70 6.81
C VAL A 96 6.09 -20.35 8.19
N ASP A 97 6.10 -21.68 8.26
CA ASP A 97 6.10 -22.42 9.53
C ASP A 97 7.50 -22.52 10.17
N PHE A 98 8.56 -22.15 9.44
CA PHE A 98 9.89 -22.11 10.04
C PHE A 98 9.96 -21.08 11.18
N PRO A 99 10.70 -21.40 12.26
CA PRO A 99 10.82 -20.51 13.42
C PRO A 99 11.43 -19.15 13.08
N ILE A 100 12.25 -19.07 12.02
CA ILE A 100 12.83 -17.81 11.55
C ILE A 100 11.76 -16.82 11.05
N PHE A 101 10.63 -17.31 10.55
CA PHE A 101 9.56 -16.46 10.05
C PHE A 101 8.86 -15.67 11.18
N TYR A 102 8.81 -16.22 12.39
CA TYR A 102 8.28 -15.49 13.55
C TYR A 102 9.13 -14.27 13.91
N TRP A 103 10.44 -14.30 13.64
CA TRP A 103 11.30 -13.13 13.79
C TRP A 103 10.92 -12.02 12.79
N TRP A 104 10.63 -12.37 11.54
CA TRP A 104 10.14 -11.42 10.53
C TRP A 104 8.83 -10.76 10.94
N VAL A 105 7.89 -11.56 11.47
CA VAL A 105 6.61 -11.08 12.00
C VAL A 105 6.82 -10.08 13.14
N PHE A 106 7.71 -10.38 14.09
CA PHE A 106 8.06 -9.45 15.18
C PHE A 106 8.72 -8.18 14.63
N ASN A 107 9.58 -8.31 13.62
CA ASN A 107 10.22 -7.19 12.97
C ASN A 107 9.21 -6.24 12.29
N TRP A 108 8.18 -6.76 11.61
CA TRP A 108 7.17 -5.92 10.96
C TRP A 108 6.21 -5.23 11.93
N VAL A 109 5.87 -5.89 13.04
CA VAL A 109 4.89 -5.36 14.01
C VAL A 109 5.53 -4.41 15.02
N ALA A 110 6.77 -4.65 15.43
CA ALA A 110 7.40 -3.91 16.52
C ALA A 110 8.66 -3.15 16.07
N ILE A 111 9.65 -3.85 15.51
CA ILE A 111 10.98 -3.24 15.28
C ILE A 111 10.91 -2.16 14.19
N THR A 112 10.35 -2.47 13.03
CA THR A 112 10.25 -1.55 11.88
C THR A 112 9.49 -0.27 12.25
N PRO A 113 8.25 -0.32 12.78
CA PRO A 113 7.54 0.89 13.15
C PRO A 113 8.23 1.65 14.30
N ALA A 114 8.89 0.97 15.25
CA ALA A 114 9.64 1.63 16.32
C ALA A 114 10.86 2.38 15.79
N VAL A 115 11.63 1.77 14.88
CA VAL A 115 12.80 2.41 14.25
C VAL A 115 12.35 3.59 13.37
N LEU A 116 11.29 3.42 12.58
CA LEU A 116 10.73 4.51 11.78
C LEU A 116 10.26 5.68 12.67
N LEU A 117 9.57 5.39 13.77
CA LEU A 117 9.15 6.41 14.73
C LEU A 117 10.37 7.10 15.38
N PHE A 118 11.40 6.34 15.75
CA PHE A 118 12.63 6.89 16.32
C PHE A 118 13.33 7.85 15.34
N VAL A 119 13.52 7.42 14.09
CA VAL A 119 14.15 8.26 13.05
C VAL A 119 13.30 9.50 12.76
N LEU A 120 11.98 9.36 12.72
CA LEU A 120 11.05 10.46 12.49
C LEU A 120 11.11 11.50 13.62
N VAL A 121 11.10 11.07 14.88
CA VAL A 121 11.27 11.96 16.04
C VAL A 121 12.64 12.61 16.01
N PHE A 122 13.71 11.86 15.72
CA PHE A 122 15.05 12.41 15.61
C PHE A 122 15.18 13.45 14.48
N ASN A 123 14.55 13.19 13.33
CA ASN A 123 14.51 14.12 12.21
C ASN A 123 13.75 15.39 12.58
N TRP A 124 12.64 15.26 13.32
CA TRP A 124 11.87 16.40 13.82
C TRP A 124 12.65 17.23 14.86
N THR A 125 13.36 16.60 15.80
CA THR A 125 14.10 17.33 16.84
C THR A 125 15.34 18.02 16.29
N ASN A 126 15.98 17.44 15.27
CA ASN A 126 17.14 18.03 14.60
C ASN A 126 16.74 18.79 13.33
N TRP A 127 15.48 19.21 13.22
CA TRP A 127 15.01 19.98 12.08
C TRP A 127 15.77 21.29 12.00
N SER A 128 16.54 21.45 10.93
CA SER A 128 17.19 22.69 10.55
C SER A 128 16.78 22.99 9.12
N ASP A 129 16.41 24.23 8.85
CA ASP A 129 16.20 24.65 7.46
C ASP A 129 17.53 24.52 6.70
N PRO A 130 17.48 24.16 5.40
CA PRO A 130 18.69 24.16 4.60
C PRO A 130 19.28 25.57 4.65
N GLU A 131 20.61 25.69 4.71
CA GLU A 131 21.30 26.97 4.61
C GLU A 131 22.18 26.93 3.36
N HIS A 132 21.94 27.85 2.43
CA HIS A 132 22.75 27.99 1.23
C HIS A 132 23.04 29.48 1.04
N ASN A 133 24.28 29.91 1.29
CA ASN A 133 24.69 31.32 1.33
C ASN A 133 23.80 32.23 2.22
N GLY A 134 23.25 31.68 3.31
CA GLY A 134 22.39 32.38 4.26
C GLY A 134 21.13 31.60 4.62
N PRO A 135 20.31 32.12 5.55
CA PRO A 135 19.06 31.49 5.93
C PRO A 135 18.05 31.54 4.77
N PHE A 136 17.37 30.42 4.52
CA PHE A 136 16.32 30.38 3.50
C PHE A 136 15.21 31.39 3.81
N PRO A 137 14.69 32.11 2.79
CA PRO A 137 13.63 33.07 2.99
C PRO A 137 12.32 32.37 3.39
N GLY A 138 11.47 33.07 4.15
CA GLY A 138 10.23 32.48 4.68
C GLY A 138 9.26 31.93 3.62
N TRP A 139 9.28 32.48 2.40
CA TRP A 139 8.49 31.96 1.28
C TRP A 139 8.97 30.58 0.81
N ALA A 140 10.29 30.32 0.85
CA ALA A 140 10.84 29.02 0.45
C ALA A 140 10.50 27.95 1.50
N ARG A 141 10.56 28.31 2.79
CA ARG A 141 10.05 27.46 3.88
C ARG A 141 8.56 27.13 3.68
N ALA A 142 7.74 28.11 3.32
CA ALA A 142 6.32 27.88 3.04
C ALA A 142 6.10 26.90 1.88
N ILE A 143 6.88 27.02 0.79
CA ILE A 143 6.86 26.05 -0.32
C ILE A 143 7.23 24.64 0.18
N GLY A 144 8.26 24.51 1.01
CA GLY A 144 8.65 23.24 1.63
C GLY A 144 7.50 22.56 2.37
N TRP A 145 6.80 23.30 3.24
CA TRP A 145 5.63 22.78 3.95
C TRP A 145 4.47 22.44 3.03
N ILE A 146 4.26 23.21 1.96
CA ILE A 146 3.25 22.90 0.93
C ILE A 146 3.57 21.58 0.25
N ILE A 147 4.83 21.27 -0.05
CA ILE A 147 5.24 19.99 -0.65
C ILE A 147 4.89 18.82 0.28
N ILE A 148 5.22 18.93 1.58
CA ILE A 148 4.87 17.91 2.57
C ILE A 148 3.35 17.72 2.63
N MET A 149 2.60 18.81 2.77
CA MET A 149 1.15 18.74 2.88
C MET A 149 0.51 18.19 1.60
N ALA A 150 0.96 18.60 0.42
CA ALA A 150 0.42 18.15 -0.86
C ALA A 150 0.58 16.64 -1.06
N THR A 151 1.61 16.02 -0.50
CA THR A 151 1.81 14.57 -0.57
C THR A 151 0.98 13.85 0.50
N LEU A 152 1.05 14.28 1.76
CA LEU A 152 0.41 13.59 2.89
C LEU A 152 -1.11 13.77 2.94
N ILE A 153 -1.66 14.85 2.36
CA ILE A 153 -3.10 15.15 2.43
C ILE A 153 -3.97 14.10 1.74
N TRP A 154 -3.43 13.34 0.79
CA TRP A 154 -4.18 12.29 0.10
C TRP A 154 -4.60 11.14 1.03
N ILE A 155 -3.79 10.82 2.04
CA ILE A 155 -4.11 9.78 3.03
C ILE A 155 -5.42 10.08 3.77
N PRO A 156 -5.58 11.24 4.45
CA PRO A 156 -6.84 11.59 5.11
C PRO A 156 -7.95 11.90 4.12
N ILE A 157 -7.69 12.49 2.95
CA ILE A 157 -8.73 12.75 1.94
C ILE A 157 -9.39 11.44 1.51
N VAL A 158 -8.61 10.43 1.14
CA VAL A 158 -9.14 9.12 0.70
C VAL A 158 -9.87 8.44 1.85
N TRP A 159 -9.32 8.49 3.06
CA TRP A 159 -9.97 7.94 4.25
C TRP A 159 -11.34 8.59 4.52
N ILE A 160 -11.42 9.92 4.51
CA ILE A 160 -12.67 10.67 4.70
C ILE A 160 -13.67 10.35 3.58
N TYR A 161 -13.20 10.35 2.33
CA TYR A 161 -14.03 10.09 1.16
C TYR A 161 -14.68 8.71 1.23
N GLU A 162 -13.90 7.66 1.53
CA GLU A 162 -14.43 6.30 1.67
C GLU A 162 -15.34 6.19 2.91
N PHE A 163 -14.98 6.82 4.03
CA PHE A 163 -15.79 6.81 5.25
C PHE A 163 -17.21 7.39 5.06
N PHE A 164 -17.36 8.41 4.21
CA PHE A 164 -18.68 8.97 3.88
C PHE A 164 -19.45 8.14 2.86
N ARG A 165 -18.77 7.34 2.03
CA ARG A 165 -19.39 6.49 1.02
C ARG A 165 -19.87 5.15 1.59
N THR A 166 -19.21 4.63 2.62
CA THR A 166 -19.61 3.38 3.27
C THR A 166 -20.90 3.58 4.09
N PRO A 167 -21.99 2.85 3.77
CA PRO A 167 -23.20 2.88 4.57
C PRO A 167 -22.99 2.16 5.91
N GLY A 168 -23.72 2.57 6.95
CA GLY A 168 -23.68 1.94 8.27
C GLY A 168 -23.37 2.91 9.42
N SER A 169 -23.33 2.35 10.63
CA SER A 169 -22.92 3.03 11.86
C SER A 169 -21.40 3.28 11.90
N PHE A 170 -20.93 4.11 12.82
CA PHE A 170 -19.50 4.45 12.94
C PHE A 170 -18.61 3.21 13.09
N TYR A 171 -19.02 2.26 13.93
CA TYR A 171 -18.27 1.02 14.17
C TYR A 171 -18.22 0.13 12.94
N GLU A 172 -19.36 -0.05 12.26
CA GLU A 172 -19.43 -0.85 11.02
C GLU A 172 -18.58 -0.24 9.91
N ARG A 173 -18.58 1.08 9.76
CA ARG A 173 -17.71 1.78 8.80
C ARG A 173 -16.24 1.57 9.12
N TRP A 174 -15.85 1.72 10.38
CA TRP A 174 -14.47 1.49 10.82
C TRP A 174 -14.02 0.05 10.56
N GLN A 175 -14.88 -0.92 10.87
CA GLN A 175 -14.62 -2.33 10.62
C GLN A 175 -14.54 -2.63 9.11
N ALA A 176 -15.41 -2.05 8.31
CA ALA A 176 -15.39 -2.20 6.85
C ALA A 176 -14.10 -1.63 6.23
N MET A 177 -13.63 -0.47 6.69
CA MET A 177 -12.37 0.13 6.22
C MET A 177 -11.12 -0.64 6.66
N SER A 178 -11.19 -1.32 7.81
CA SER A 178 -10.08 -2.16 8.31
C SER A 178 -10.07 -3.56 7.68
N ASN A 179 -11.07 -3.89 6.86
CA ASN A 179 -11.13 -5.15 6.15
C ASN A 179 -10.82 -4.94 4.66
N PRO A 180 -10.11 -5.89 4.02
CA PRO A 180 -9.96 -5.88 2.57
C PRO A 180 -11.31 -5.92 1.85
N ARG A 181 -11.37 -5.30 0.67
CA ARG A 181 -12.55 -5.34 -0.21
C ARG A 181 -12.84 -6.78 -0.64
N GLU A 182 -14.09 -7.05 -1.01
CA GLU A 182 -14.50 -8.40 -1.46
C GLU A 182 -13.76 -8.87 -2.72
N GLU A 183 -13.30 -7.94 -3.55
CA GLU A 183 -12.54 -8.22 -4.77
C GLU A 183 -11.05 -8.48 -4.50
N TRP A 184 -10.58 -8.22 -3.28
CA TRP A 184 -9.17 -8.39 -2.91
C TRP A 184 -8.70 -9.84 -3.10
N GLY A 185 -7.48 -9.99 -3.62
CA GLY A 185 -6.85 -11.29 -3.84
C GLY A 185 -6.24 -11.44 -5.24
N PRO A 186 -5.66 -12.61 -5.54
CA PRO A 186 -5.02 -12.88 -6.83
C PRO A 186 -5.97 -12.64 -8.01
N ALA A 187 -5.44 -12.08 -9.10
CA ALA A 187 -6.24 -11.80 -10.31
C ALA A 187 -6.71 -13.09 -11.01
N VAL A 188 -5.94 -14.17 -10.92
CA VAL A 188 -6.29 -15.47 -11.52
C VAL A 188 -7.12 -16.28 -10.52
N GLN A 189 -8.28 -16.78 -10.98
CA GLN A 189 -9.23 -17.49 -10.13
C GLN A 189 -8.62 -18.70 -9.41
N LYS A 190 -7.81 -19.50 -10.11
CA LYS A 190 -7.13 -20.67 -9.50
C LYS A 190 -6.32 -20.29 -8.26
N PHE A 191 -5.47 -19.27 -8.37
CA PHE A 191 -4.65 -18.80 -7.25
C PHE A 191 -5.48 -18.13 -6.16
N ARG A 192 -6.61 -17.51 -6.53
CA ARG A 192 -7.56 -16.95 -5.57
C ARG A 192 -8.24 -18.04 -4.75
N ASP A 193 -8.62 -19.16 -5.38
CA ASP A 193 -9.23 -20.29 -4.68
C ASP A 193 -8.23 -20.96 -3.72
N GLU A 194 -7.00 -21.18 -4.17
CA GLU A 194 -5.89 -21.70 -3.34
C GLU A 194 -5.62 -20.79 -2.13
N ALA A 195 -5.55 -19.49 -2.35
CA ALA A 195 -5.28 -18.54 -1.30
C ALA A 195 -6.46 -18.43 -0.30
N TRP A 196 -7.71 -18.53 -0.78
CA TRP A 196 -8.88 -18.61 0.08
C TRP A 196 -8.83 -19.83 1.01
N GLU A 197 -8.44 -21.00 0.49
CA GLU A 197 -8.29 -22.21 1.29
C GLU A 197 -7.23 -22.07 2.38
N VAL A 198 -6.10 -21.45 2.07
CA VAL A 198 -5.06 -21.15 3.06
C VAL A 198 -5.62 -20.26 4.18
N HIS A 199 -6.38 -19.23 3.84
CA HIS A 199 -6.96 -18.32 4.83
C HIS A 199 -8.02 -19.03 5.70
N TYR A 200 -8.89 -19.83 5.08
CA TYR A 200 -9.92 -20.62 5.77
C TYR A 200 -9.31 -21.61 6.76
N ASN A 201 -8.30 -22.38 6.32
CA ASN A 201 -7.62 -23.38 7.16
C ASN A 201 -6.91 -22.76 8.37
N HIS A 202 -6.57 -21.47 8.30
CA HIS A 202 -5.86 -20.73 9.35
C HIS A 202 -6.73 -19.72 10.09
N GLY A 203 -8.06 -19.80 9.95
CA GLY A 203 -9.02 -18.99 10.70
C GLY A 203 -8.97 -17.50 10.35
N THR A 204 -8.65 -17.16 9.10
CA THR A 204 -8.62 -15.79 8.58
C THR A 204 -9.47 -15.68 7.31
N THR A 205 -9.79 -14.46 6.90
CA THR A 205 -10.52 -14.17 5.65
C THR A 205 -9.69 -13.25 4.76
N MET A 206 -9.86 -13.39 3.45
CA MET A 206 -9.31 -12.47 2.44
C MET A 206 -10.17 -11.22 2.22
N GLY A 207 -11.31 -11.10 2.93
CA GLY A 207 -12.35 -10.12 2.61
C GLY A 207 -13.32 -10.67 1.57
N GLY A 208 -14.63 -10.40 1.74
CA GLY A 208 -15.69 -10.96 0.88
C GLY A 208 -16.09 -12.40 1.20
N ALA A 209 -17.00 -12.96 0.39
CA ALA A 209 -17.47 -14.34 0.46
C ALA A 209 -16.98 -15.16 -0.74
N LYS A 210 -16.73 -16.47 -0.58
CA LYS A 210 -16.32 -17.34 -1.70
C LYS A 210 -17.52 -17.59 -2.60
N VAL A 211 -17.48 -17.10 -3.84
CA VAL A 211 -18.51 -17.37 -4.85
C VAL A 211 -18.28 -18.78 -5.40
N LEU A 212 -19.08 -19.75 -4.97
CA LEU A 212 -19.03 -21.11 -5.52
C LEU A 212 -19.78 -21.15 -6.86
N ARG A 213 -19.31 -22.00 -7.79
CA ARG A 213 -19.98 -22.21 -9.08
C ARG A 213 -21.35 -22.83 -8.84
N GLY A 214 -22.40 -22.01 -8.93
CA GLY A 214 -23.77 -22.37 -8.57
C GLY A 214 -24.59 -21.20 -7.99
N GLY A 215 -23.97 -20.04 -7.73
CA GLY A 215 -24.66 -18.86 -7.20
C GLY A 215 -24.88 -18.92 -5.69
N THR A 216 -24.32 -19.91 -5.00
CA THR A 216 -24.29 -20.00 -3.55
C THR A 216 -22.96 -19.46 -3.03
N ASN A 217 -23.04 -18.37 -2.25
CA ASN A 217 -21.88 -17.82 -1.56
C ASN A 217 -21.53 -18.73 -0.38
N ALA A 218 -20.32 -19.28 -0.33
CA ALA A 218 -19.78 -19.85 0.88
C ALA A 218 -19.31 -18.72 1.80
N ALA A 219 -20.13 -18.40 2.79
CA ALA A 219 -19.77 -17.51 3.88
C ALA A 219 -18.76 -18.20 4.82
N HIS A 220 -17.81 -17.43 5.35
CA HIS A 220 -16.92 -17.90 6.41
C HIS A 220 -17.75 -18.22 7.67
N PRO A 221 -17.41 -19.28 8.45
CA PRO A 221 -18.03 -19.55 9.74
C PRO A 221 -17.57 -18.49 10.76
N ALA A 222 -18.15 -17.30 10.70
CA ALA A 222 -18.14 -16.36 11.82
C ALA A 222 -19.26 -16.70 12.82
N ASP A 223 -20.27 -17.48 12.39
CA ASP A 223 -21.33 -18.02 13.23
C ASP A 223 -21.10 -19.50 13.56
N GLY A 224 -20.22 -19.77 14.53
CA GLY A 224 -20.34 -20.85 15.52
C GLY A 224 -20.67 -22.30 15.12
N THR A 225 -20.67 -22.70 13.85
CA THR A 225 -21.06 -24.06 13.44
C THR A 225 -20.04 -24.67 12.50
N ILE A 226 -19.37 -25.72 13.00
CA ILE A 226 -18.46 -26.58 12.25
C ILE A 226 -19.34 -27.64 11.58
N GLU A 227 -19.69 -27.47 10.30
CA GLU A 227 -20.24 -28.58 9.51
C GLU A 227 -19.13 -29.21 8.66
N ASN A 228 -18.80 -30.45 9.03
CA ASN A 228 -17.91 -31.35 8.29
C ASN A 228 -18.48 -31.62 6.89
N GLY A 229 -17.84 -31.04 5.87
CA GLY A 229 -18.18 -31.33 4.48
C GLY A 229 -16.97 -31.15 3.58
N THR A 230 -16.18 -32.21 3.42
CA THR A 230 -15.11 -32.29 2.42
C THR A 230 -15.77 -32.22 1.03
N GLN A 231 -15.61 -31.11 0.31
CA GLN A 231 -16.02 -31.04 -1.10
C GLN A 231 -14.79 -31.13 -2.00
N VAL A 232 -14.80 -32.16 -2.85
CA VAL A 232 -13.73 -32.54 -3.77
C VAL A 232 -13.81 -31.68 -5.03
N PHE A 233 -12.68 -31.12 -5.48
CA PHE A 233 -12.57 -30.29 -6.67
C PHE A 233 -12.13 -31.10 -7.90
N ASP A 234 -12.84 -30.96 -9.03
CA ASP A 234 -12.44 -31.54 -10.32
C ASP A 234 -11.69 -30.50 -11.18
N ASN A 235 -10.42 -30.79 -11.47
CA ASN A 235 -9.44 -29.89 -12.09
C ASN A 235 -9.44 -29.88 -13.63
N LYS A 236 -10.48 -30.40 -14.29
CA LYS A 236 -10.45 -30.64 -15.76
C LYS A 236 -10.93 -29.50 -16.66
N ALA A 237 -11.29 -28.32 -16.14
CA ALA A 237 -11.97 -27.29 -16.95
C ALA A 237 -11.09 -26.16 -17.52
N TYR A 238 -9.78 -26.12 -17.24
CA TYR A 238 -8.93 -24.96 -17.60
C TYR A 238 -7.76 -25.26 -18.54
N GLU A 239 -7.82 -26.36 -19.30
CA GLU A 239 -7.08 -26.46 -20.56
C GLU A 239 -7.96 -25.88 -21.68
N LYS A 240 -7.79 -24.58 -21.96
CA LYS A 240 -7.97 -23.96 -23.29
C LYS A 240 -7.53 -22.50 -23.30
#